data_AF-A0A1G0JVW9-F1
#
_entry.id   AF-A0A1G0JVW9-F1
#
_cell.length_a   1.000
_cell.length_b   1.000
_cell.length_c   1.000
_cell.angle_alpha   90.00
_cell.angle_beta   90.00
_cell.angle_gamma   90.00
#
_symmetry.space_group_name_H-M   'P 1'
#
loop_
_entity.id
_entity.type
_entity.pdbx_description
1 polymer ?
#
loop_
_entity_poly.entity_id
_entity_poly.type
_entity_poly.pdbx_seq_one_letter_code
_entity_poly.pdbx_strand_id
1 'polypeptide(L)' 'MNMQEIRQIAQGRGLKPGRVGKEELVRRIQLDEGNFNCFGTAFAGECDQILCLWRGDCLSLSHKKNNCEA' A
#
# COMPACT_ATOMS: atom_id res chain seq x y z
N MET A 1 4.90 -2.47 7.61
CA MET A 1 5.36 -1.08 7.67
C MET A 1 4.41 -0.21 8.46
N ASN A 2 4.94 0.60 9.36
CA ASN A 2 4.17 1.59 10.13
C ASN A 2 4.01 2.90 9.34
N MET A 3 3.08 3.77 9.73
CA MET A 3 2.80 5.01 8.99
C MET A 3 3.98 5.99 8.94
N GLN A 4 4.90 5.95 9.91
CA GLN A 4 6.06 6.83 9.94
C GLN A 4 7.08 6.44 8.86
N GLU A 5 7.37 5.15 8.72
CA GLU A 5 8.23 4.63 7.65
C GLU A 5 7.68 4.97 6.26
N ILE A 6 6.37 4.84 6.07
CA ILE A 6 5.70 5.15 4.80
C ILE A 6 5.85 6.63 4.45
N ARG A 7 5.71 7.52 5.45
CA ARG A 7 5.92 8.96 5.27
C ARG A 7 7.36 9.27 4.91
N GLN A 8 8.34 8.59 5.51
CA GLN A 8 9.75 8.76 5.19
C GLN A 8 10.06 8.32 3.76
N ILE A 9 9.51 7.19 3.31
CA ILE A 9 9.67 6.72 1.92
C ILE A 9 9.06 7.73 0.93
N ALA A 10 7.85 8.21 1.21
CA ALA A 10 7.20 9.24 0.38
C ALA A 10 8.05 10.51 0.31
N GLN A 11 8.55 11.01 1.45
CA GLN A 11 9.39 12.21 1.50
C GLN A 11 10.72 12.02 0.77
N GLY A 12 11.37 10.86 0.91
CA GLY A 12 12.60 10.53 0.20
C GLY A 12 12.44 10.51 -1.32
N ARG A 13 11.20 10.36 -1.80
CA ARG A 13 10.82 10.41 -3.22
C ARG A 13 10.27 11.77 -3.67
N GLY A 14 10.26 12.77 -2.79
CA GLY A 14 9.70 14.10 -3.10
C GLY A 14 8.17 14.18 -3.05
N LEU A 15 7.48 13.11 -2.61
CA LEU A 15 6.03 13.11 -2.42
C LEU A 15 5.67 13.80 -1.10
N LYS A 16 4.61 14.61 -1.11
CA LYS A 16 4.05 15.24 0.09
C LYS A 16 3.03 14.30 0.75
N PRO A 17 3.29 13.77 1.97
CA PRO A 17 2.41 12.77 2.57
C PRO A 17 1.04 13.31 3.00
N GLY A 18 0.91 14.62 3.27
CA GLY A 18 -0.35 15.25 3.66
C GLY A 18 -1.04 14.60 4.86
N ARG A 19 -2.36 14.79 4.95
CA ARG A 19 -3.25 14.12 5.92
C ARG A 19 -4.01 12.96 5.27
N VAL A 20 -3.31 12.12 4.50
CA VAL A 20 -3.92 10.93 3.89
C VAL A 20 -3.68 9.66 4.71
N GLY A 21 -4.58 8.68 4.54
CA GLY A 21 -4.46 7.37 5.16
C GLY A 21 -3.35 6.51 4.54
N LYS A 22 -3.07 5.37 5.17
CA LYS A 22 -2.06 4.40 4.73
C LYS A 22 -2.25 3.99 3.27
N GLU A 23 -3.46 3.58 2.91
CA GLU A 23 -3.77 3.10 1.56
C GLU A 23 -3.41 4.11 0.49
N GLU A 24 -3.94 5.32 0.62
CA GLU A 24 -3.74 6.38 -0.35
C GLU A 24 -2.28 6.78 -0.47
N LEU A 25 -1.56 6.84 0.64
CA LEU A 25 -0.13 7.20 0.61
C LEU A 25 0.70 6.12 -0.08
N VAL A 26 0.45 4.84 0.21
CA VAL A 26 1.14 3.72 -0.45
C VAL A 26 0.84 3.72 -1.94
N ARG A 27 -0.42 3.91 -2.33
CA ARG A 27 -0.85 3.97 -3.73
C ARG A 27 -0.14 5.07 -4.51
N ARG A 28 0.08 6.25 -3.90
CA ARG A 28 0.87 7.32 -4.50
C ARG A 28 2.33 6.92 -4.70
N ILE A 29 2.93 6.26 -3.73
CA ILE A 29 4.30 5.77 -3.84
C ILE A 29 4.40 4.72 -4.95
N GLN A 30 3.42 3.82 -5.09
CA GLN A 30 3.40 2.84 -6.18
C GLN A 30 3.35 3.52 -7.57
N LEU A 31 2.54 4.57 -7.73
CA LEU A 31 2.49 5.33 -8.98
C LEU A 31 3.81 6.05 -9.28
N ASP A 32 4.44 6.63 -8.25
CA ASP A 32 5.77 7.25 -8.35
C ASP A 32 6.87 6.23 -8.70
N GLU A 33 6.72 4.98 -8.25
CA GLU A 33 7.56 3.85 -8.66
C GLU A 33 7.33 3.37 -10.10
N GLY A 34 6.34 3.93 -10.81
CA GLY A 34 5.91 3.46 -12.13
C GLY A 34 5.07 2.17 -12.09
N ASN A 35 4.62 1.77 -10.90
CA ASN A 35 3.77 0.62 -10.69
C ASN A 35 2.28 1.01 -10.65
N PHE A 36 1.40 0.01 -10.72
CA PHE A 36 -0.03 0.20 -10.45
C PHE A 36 -0.28 0.50 -8.97
N ASN A 37 -1.28 1.32 -8.69
CA ASN A 37 -1.76 1.64 -7.34
C ASN A 37 -2.61 0.51 -6.70
N CYS A 38 -2.14 -0.73 -6.81
CA CYS A 38 -2.87 -1.94 -6.42
C CYS A 38 -2.87 -2.24 -4.91
N PHE A 39 -2.34 -1.36 -4.06
CA PHE A 39 -2.32 -1.61 -2.62
C PHE A 39 -3.74 -1.80 -2.05
N GLY A 40 -3.94 -2.95 -1.38
CA GLY A 40 -5.21 -3.35 -0.79
C GLY A 40 -6.22 -3.95 -1.77
N THR A 41 -5.86 -4.20 -3.04
CA THR A 41 -6.77 -4.77 -4.05
C THR A 41 -6.57 -6.26 -4.30
N ALA A 42 -5.71 -6.93 -3.52
CA ALA A 42 -5.47 -8.37 -3.61
C ALA A 42 -6.59 -9.18 -2.94
N PHE A 43 -7.83 -9.01 -3.41
CA PHE A 43 -9.02 -9.60 -2.78
C PHE A 43 -9.02 -11.13 -2.77
N ALA A 44 -8.29 -11.79 -3.67
CA ALA A 44 -8.09 -13.25 -3.62
C ALA A 44 -7.23 -13.70 -2.43
N GLY A 45 -6.63 -12.77 -1.66
CA GLY A 45 -5.70 -13.10 -0.58
C GLY A 45 -4.30 -13.49 -1.08
N GLU A 46 -4.06 -13.38 -2.38
CA GLU A 46 -2.80 -13.71 -3.02
C GLU A 46 -2.36 -12.62 -4.01
N CYS A 47 -1.06 -12.61 -4.28
CA CYS A 47 -0.42 -11.72 -5.24
C CYS A 47 0.90 -12.40 -5.65
N ASP A 48 1.33 -12.27 -6.89
CA ASP A 48 2.56 -12.88 -7.42
C ASP A 48 3.81 -11.97 -7.29
N GLN A 49 3.62 -10.68 -6.99
CA GLN A 49 4.69 -9.71 -6.77
C GLN A 49 5.35 -9.92 -5.40
N ILE A 50 6.19 -10.96 -5.29
CA ILE A 50 6.87 -11.33 -4.03
C ILE A 50 7.88 -10.28 -3.54
N LEU A 51 8.41 -9.47 -4.46
CA LEU A 51 9.38 -8.41 -4.15
C LEU A 51 8.71 -7.07 -3.81
N CYS A 52 7.37 -7.01 -3.81
CA CYS A 52 6.66 -5.79 -3.44
C CYS A 52 6.88 -5.48 -1.97
N LEU A 53 7.52 -4.34 -1.68
CA LEU A 53 7.77 -3.85 -0.32
C LEU A 53 6.49 -3.79 0.53
N TRP A 54 5.37 -3.50 -0.11
CA TRP A 54 4.06 -3.31 0.51
C TRP A 54 3.29 -4.61 0.74
N ARG A 55 3.80 -5.74 0.23
CA ARG A 55 3.07 -7.02 0.13
C ARG A 55 2.41 -7.47 1.44
N GLY A 56 3.18 -7.51 2.54
CA GLY A 56 2.66 -8.01 3.82
C GLY A 56 1.49 -7.19 4.35
N ASP A 57 1.60 -5.86 4.28
CA ASP A 57 0.52 -4.95 4.65
C ASP A 57 -0.65 -4.98 3.66
N CYS A 58 -0.36 -5.16 2.37
CA CYS A 58 -1.34 -5.26 1.30
C CYS A 58 -2.27 -6.45 1.54
N LEU A 59 -1.70 -7.65 1.70
CA LEU A 59 -2.47 -8.87 1.95
C LEU A 59 -3.25 -8.78 3.26
N SER A 60 -2.62 -8.28 4.33
CA SER A 60 -3.28 -8.09 5.63
C SER A 60 -4.50 -7.17 5.53
N LEU A 61 -4.40 -6.11 4.74
CA LEU A 61 -5.50 -5.18 4.49
C LEU A 61 -6.59 -5.80 3.60
N SER A 62 -6.21 -6.48 2.52
CA SER A 62 -7.16 -7.12 1.60
C SER A 62 -7.99 -8.19 2.32
N HIS A 63 -7.39 -9.01 3.18
CA HIS A 63 -8.13 -9.97 4.01
C HIS A 63 -9.13 -9.29 4.95
N LYS A 64 -8.76 -8.17 5.57
CA LYS A 64 -9.67 -7.42 6.45
C LYS A 64 -10.87 -6.86 5.69
N LYS A 65 -10.67 -6.41 4.45
CA LYS A 65 -11.76 -5.90 3.61
C LYS A 65 -12.73 -7.00 3.20
N ASN A 66 -12.22 -8.16 2.80
CA ASN A 66 -13.06 -9.33 2.51
C ASN A 66 -13.96 -9.72 3.69
N ASN A 67 -13.43 -9.65 4.92
CA ASN A 67 -14.16 -10.04 6.13
C ASN A 67 -15.15 -8.99 6.64
N CYS A 68 -15.16 -7.78 6.06
CA CYS A 68 -16.10 -6.71 6.44
C CYS A 68 -17.30 -6.63 5.48
N GLU A 69 -17.23 -7.34 4.34
CA GLU A 69 -18.31 -7.46 3.35
C GLU A 69 -19.07 -8.81 3.48
N ALA A 70 -18.73 -9.62 4.49
CA ALA A 70 -19.40 -10.87 4.87
C ALA A 70 -20.21 -10.67 6.17
#